data_AF-A0A7T8E990-F1
#
_entry.id   AF-A0A7T8E990-F1
#
_cell.length_a   1.000
_cell.length_b   1.000
_cell.length_c   1.000
_cell.angle_alpha   90.00
_cell.angle_beta   90.00
_cell.angle_gamma   90.00
#
_symmetry.space_group_name_H-M   'P 1'
#
loop_
_entity.id
_entity.type
_entity.pdbx_description
1 polymer ?
#
loop_
_entity_poly.entity_id
_entity_poly.type
_entity_poly.pdbx_seq_one_letter_code
_entity_poly.pdbx_strand_id
1 'polypeptide(L)'
;MRQGNRHQLPELIKLFDFLDLETPNARDWVRGYLTRKAILLPEPTPTMQSLKVALANHFIDRSTDIDVIKNFSKTMGSAWRVMKHRKEKGIGNLSVSLDKAVLTQLKTMCKGKKKAKIVSLLIEDGYKAFLESDREIRKKLDDNRRIKNSELNKIRLLELQGKNNPKESVAYKNLQAKNDDLRHCIATLYDLIYSANERGNSIDDALLIEATKVYYSVFSETNNQ
;
A
#
# COMPACT_ATOMS: atom_id res chain seq x y z
N MET A 1 -13.18 -42.87 27.56
CA MET A 1 -11.85 -42.23 27.65
C MET A 1 -11.90 -40.87 26.95
N ARG A 2 -12.04 -39.76 27.68
CA ARG A 2 -12.21 -38.38 27.15
C ARG A 2 -11.16 -37.42 27.76
N GLN A 3 -9.87 -37.75 27.70
CA GLN A 3 -8.82 -36.90 28.28
C GLN A 3 -7.74 -36.42 27.28
N GLY A 4 -7.75 -36.86 26.02
CA GLY A 4 -6.71 -36.51 25.04
C GLY A 4 -6.75 -35.07 24.50
N ASN A 5 -7.93 -34.45 24.36
CA ASN A 5 -8.05 -33.17 23.63
C ASN A 5 -8.01 -31.91 24.51
N ARG A 6 -8.00 -32.03 25.84
CA ARG A 6 -7.95 -30.85 26.74
C ARG A 6 -6.58 -30.17 26.77
N HIS A 7 -5.51 -30.87 26.40
CA HIS A 7 -4.15 -30.31 26.33
C HIS A 7 -3.95 -29.34 25.16
N GLN A 8 -4.81 -29.38 24.13
CA GLN A 8 -4.71 -28.51 22.95
C GLN A 8 -5.48 -27.18 23.13
N LEU A 9 -6.28 -27.05 24.19
CA LEU A 9 -7.13 -25.89 24.41
C LEU A 9 -6.33 -24.56 24.48
N PRO A 10 -5.18 -24.46 25.19
CA PRO A 10 -4.39 -23.23 25.21
C PRO A 10 -3.80 -22.87 23.84
N GLU A 11 -3.38 -23.85 23.05
CA GLU A 11 -2.83 -23.63 21.71
C GLU A 11 -3.91 -23.18 20.71
N LEU A 12 -5.11 -23.74 20.83
CA LEU A 12 -6.26 -23.35 20.02
C LEU A 12 -6.74 -21.94 20.34
N ILE A 13 -6.75 -21.55 21.62
CA ILE A 13 -7.11 -20.19 22.03
C ILE A 13 -6.12 -19.17 21.43
N LYS A 14 -4.82 -19.48 21.41
CA LYS A 14 -3.78 -18.60 20.83
C LYS A 14 -4.01 -18.30 19.36
N LEU A 15 -4.63 -19.22 18.60
CA LEU A 15 -4.97 -18.97 17.19
C LEU A 15 -5.91 -17.77 17.01
N PHE A 16 -6.62 -17.37 18.06
CA PHE A 16 -7.58 -16.26 18.05
C PHE A 16 -7.07 -15.02 18.78
N ASP A 17 -5.77 -14.92 19.10
CA ASP A 17 -5.22 -13.78 19.84
C ASP A 17 -5.32 -12.45 19.12
N PHE A 18 -5.53 -12.47 17.80
CA PHE A 18 -5.87 -11.28 17.04
C PHE A 18 -7.19 -10.61 17.46
N LEU A 19 -8.06 -11.30 18.21
CA LEU A 19 -9.26 -10.71 18.83
C LEU A 19 -8.86 -9.98 20.12
N ASP A 20 -8.25 -8.81 19.93
CA ASP A 20 -7.60 -7.98 20.95
C ASP A 20 -8.50 -6.87 21.53
N LEU A 21 -9.62 -6.57 20.88
CA LEU A 21 -10.48 -5.43 21.25
C LEU A 21 -11.64 -5.84 22.16
N GLU A 22 -11.68 -5.26 23.36
CA GLU A 22 -12.75 -5.49 24.34
C GLU A 22 -13.92 -4.48 24.26
N THR A 23 -14.34 -4.14 23.03
CA THR A 23 -15.45 -3.19 22.82
C THR A 23 -16.73 -3.92 22.43
N PRO A 24 -17.93 -3.42 22.81
CA PRO A 24 -19.21 -4.03 22.42
C PRO A 24 -19.33 -4.26 20.90
N ASN A 25 -18.99 -3.25 20.10
CA ASN A 25 -19.02 -3.35 18.63
C ASN A 25 -18.09 -4.43 18.08
N ALA A 26 -16.95 -4.65 18.73
CA ALA A 26 -15.99 -5.68 18.34
C ALA A 26 -16.56 -7.09 18.62
N ARG A 27 -17.27 -7.26 19.73
CA ARG A 27 -18.00 -8.50 20.06
C ARG A 27 -19.15 -8.74 19.08
N ASP A 28 -19.92 -7.71 18.75
CA ASP A 28 -21.02 -7.82 17.77
C ASP A 28 -20.51 -8.18 16.38
N TRP A 29 -19.35 -7.64 15.98
CA TRP A 29 -18.70 -8.04 14.74
C TRP A 29 -18.33 -9.53 14.76
N VAL A 30 -17.74 -10.02 15.85
CA VAL A 30 -17.40 -11.45 16.02
C VAL A 30 -18.66 -12.30 15.94
N ARG A 31 -19.71 -11.98 16.70
CA ARG A 31 -20.99 -12.70 16.67
C ARG A 31 -21.57 -12.73 15.25
N GLY A 32 -21.59 -11.59 14.56
CA GLY A 32 -22.07 -11.50 13.18
C GLY A 32 -21.21 -12.28 12.18
N TYR A 33 -19.90 -12.30 12.36
CA TYR A 33 -18.99 -13.10 11.53
C TYR A 33 -19.23 -14.60 11.71
N LEU A 34 -19.34 -15.07 12.96
CA LEU A 34 -19.59 -16.48 13.28
C LEU A 34 -20.97 -16.93 12.77
N THR A 35 -22.00 -16.10 12.94
CA THR A 35 -23.35 -16.37 12.44
C THR A 35 -23.36 -16.57 10.91
N ARG A 36 -22.67 -15.71 10.16
CA ARG A 36 -22.51 -15.88 8.68
C ARG A 36 -21.75 -17.15 8.29
N LYS A 37 -20.97 -17.72 9.21
CA LYS A 37 -20.24 -18.99 9.02
C LYS A 37 -20.97 -20.18 9.63
N ALA A 38 -22.23 -20.01 10.04
CA ALA A 38 -23.04 -21.02 10.70
C ALA A 38 -22.41 -21.62 11.98
N ILE A 39 -21.56 -20.83 12.65
CA ILE A 39 -20.98 -21.17 13.96
C ILE A 39 -21.86 -20.51 15.02
N LEU A 40 -22.58 -21.35 15.76
CA LEU A 40 -23.40 -20.94 16.89
C LEU A 40 -22.63 -21.21 18.18
N LEU A 41 -22.39 -20.15 18.95
CA LEU A 41 -21.80 -20.23 20.29
C LEU A 41 -22.89 -20.06 21.35
N PRO A 42 -22.73 -20.65 22.54
CA PRO A 42 -23.67 -20.45 23.65
C PRO A 42 -23.68 -18.97 24.07
N GLU A 43 -24.87 -18.39 24.22
CA GLU A 43 -25.03 -17.06 24.83
C GLU A 43 -25.21 -17.17 26.36
N PRO A 44 -24.76 -16.18 27.16
CA PRO A 44 -23.94 -15.02 26.80
C PRO A 44 -22.44 -15.22 27.06
N THR A 45 -21.59 -14.83 26.11
CA THR A 45 -20.13 -14.69 26.31
C THR A 45 -19.81 -13.21 26.59
N PRO A 46 -19.69 -12.79 27.87
CA PRO A 46 -19.58 -11.38 28.24
C PRO A 46 -18.26 -10.75 27.79
N THR A 47 -17.20 -11.55 27.64
CA THR A 47 -15.86 -11.07 27.31
C THR A 47 -15.29 -11.66 26.04
N MET A 48 -14.35 -10.96 25.40
CA MET A 48 -13.64 -11.47 24.22
C MET A 48 -12.85 -12.74 24.54
N GLN A 49 -12.30 -12.85 25.74
CA GLN A 49 -11.63 -14.07 26.19
C GLN A 49 -12.61 -15.24 26.30
N SER A 50 -13.81 -15.01 26.85
CA SER A 50 -14.85 -16.05 26.89
C SER A 50 -15.30 -16.48 25.50
N LEU A 51 -15.32 -15.56 24.52
CA LEU A 51 -15.57 -15.87 23.10
C LEU A 51 -14.48 -16.77 22.51
N LYS A 52 -13.18 -16.47 22.75
CA LYS A 52 -12.08 -17.31 22.28
C LYS A 52 -12.16 -18.73 22.85
N VAL A 53 -12.46 -18.84 24.15
CA VAL A 53 -12.63 -20.13 24.84
C VAL A 53 -13.82 -20.89 24.28
N ALA A 54 -14.98 -20.23 24.12
CA ALA A 54 -16.18 -20.85 23.54
C ALA A 54 -15.95 -21.32 22.10
N LEU A 55 -15.21 -20.55 21.31
CA LEU A 55 -14.85 -20.90 19.94
C LEU A 55 -13.89 -22.09 19.89
N ALA A 56 -12.87 -22.13 20.76
CA ALA A 56 -11.97 -23.26 20.88
C ALA A 56 -12.72 -24.53 21.30
N ASN A 57 -13.61 -24.44 22.30
CA ASN A 57 -14.46 -25.55 22.72
C ASN A 57 -15.37 -26.02 21.58
N HIS A 58 -15.99 -25.11 20.82
CA HIS A 58 -16.83 -25.47 19.68
C HIS A 58 -16.09 -26.35 18.65
N PHE A 59 -14.83 -26.01 18.35
CA PHE A 59 -14.02 -26.81 17.41
C PHE A 59 -13.59 -28.15 18.00
N ILE A 60 -13.28 -28.20 19.30
CA ILE A 60 -12.96 -29.45 20.00
C ILE A 60 -14.18 -30.38 20.03
N ASP A 61 -15.35 -29.86 20.39
CA ASP A 61 -16.59 -30.63 20.52
C ASP A 61 -17.03 -31.23 19.17
N ARG A 62 -16.74 -30.53 18.06
CA ARG A 62 -16.99 -31.01 16.69
C ARG A 62 -15.88 -31.89 16.12
N SER A 63 -14.82 -32.15 16.89
CA SER A 63 -13.64 -32.90 16.42
C SER A 63 -13.08 -32.36 15.10
N THR A 64 -13.07 -31.02 14.95
CA THR A 64 -12.57 -30.36 13.74
C THR A 64 -11.07 -30.51 13.63
N ASP A 65 -10.58 -30.84 12.44
CA ASP A 65 -9.15 -30.94 12.15
C ASP A 65 -8.41 -29.61 12.42
N ILE A 66 -7.23 -29.70 13.03
CA ILE A 66 -6.41 -28.56 13.43
C ILE A 66 -6.07 -27.64 12.25
N ASP A 67 -5.87 -28.20 11.06
CA ASP A 67 -5.56 -27.41 9.87
C ASP A 67 -6.76 -26.62 9.35
N VAL A 68 -7.97 -27.16 9.52
CA VAL A 68 -9.23 -26.45 9.26
C VAL A 68 -9.38 -25.29 10.25
N ILE A 69 -9.05 -25.50 11.53
CA ILE A 69 -9.10 -24.44 12.55
C ILE A 69 -8.09 -23.33 12.24
N LYS A 70 -6.85 -23.69 11.86
CA LYS A 70 -5.82 -22.72 11.44
C LYS A 70 -6.24 -21.91 10.20
N ASN A 71 -6.86 -22.56 9.21
CA ASN A 71 -7.35 -21.86 8.03
C ASN A 71 -8.51 -20.92 8.36
N PHE A 72 -9.41 -21.36 9.24
CA PHE A 72 -10.49 -20.52 9.75
C PHE A 72 -9.95 -19.30 10.50
N SER A 73 -9.00 -19.49 11.43
CA SER A 73 -8.41 -18.39 12.21
C SER A 73 -7.68 -17.39 11.33
N LYS A 74 -6.92 -17.84 10.32
CA LYS A 74 -6.28 -16.96 9.33
C LYS A 74 -7.29 -16.13 8.52
N THR A 75 -8.38 -16.76 8.09
CA THR A 75 -9.44 -16.10 7.31
C THR A 75 -10.16 -15.06 8.16
N MET A 76 -10.53 -15.43 9.38
CA MET A 76 -11.18 -14.53 10.34
C MET A 76 -10.26 -13.38 10.75
N GLY A 77 -8.98 -13.65 11.01
CA GLY A 77 -7.99 -12.63 11.35
C GLY A 77 -7.75 -11.64 10.20
N SER A 78 -7.82 -12.09 8.95
CA SER A 78 -7.75 -11.19 7.80
C SER A 78 -8.98 -10.29 7.69
N ALA A 79 -10.18 -10.85 7.90
CA ALA A 79 -11.42 -10.06 7.96
C ALA A 79 -11.42 -9.07 9.13
N TRP A 80 -10.87 -9.46 10.28
CA TRP A 80 -10.70 -8.62 11.46
C TRP A 80 -9.79 -7.42 11.19
N ARG A 81 -8.61 -7.67 10.60
CA ARG A 81 -7.68 -6.60 10.20
C ARG A 81 -8.33 -5.61 9.25
N VAL A 82 -9.11 -6.09 8.28
CA VAL A 82 -9.85 -5.21 7.35
C VAL A 82 -10.88 -4.37 8.10
N MET A 83 -11.61 -4.94 9.07
CA MET A 83 -12.55 -4.19 9.91
C MET A 83 -11.82 -3.11 10.73
N LYS A 84 -10.73 -3.47 11.42
CA LYS A 84 -9.93 -2.55 12.24
C LYS A 84 -9.41 -1.38 11.39
N HIS A 85 -8.83 -1.69 10.23
CA HIS A 85 -8.34 -0.70 9.27
C HIS A 85 -9.42 0.28 8.81
N ARG A 86 -10.63 -0.21 8.48
CA ARG A 86 -11.76 0.64 8.07
C ARG A 86 -12.18 1.58 9.20
N LYS A 87 -12.22 1.08 10.44
CA LYS A 87 -12.58 1.88 11.61
C LYS A 87 -11.55 2.96 11.90
N GLU A 88 -10.26 2.61 11.90
CA GLU A 88 -9.15 3.55 12.17
C GLU A 88 -9.10 4.67 11.13
N LYS A 89 -9.27 4.36 9.85
CA LYS A 89 -9.20 5.36 8.78
C LYS A 89 -10.52 6.07 8.48
N GLY A 90 -11.61 5.72 9.17
CA GLY A 90 -12.95 6.22 8.85
C GLY A 90 -13.40 5.88 7.42
N ILE A 91 -12.84 4.83 6.80
CA ILE A 91 -13.10 4.47 5.41
C ILE A 91 -14.34 3.57 5.35
N GLY A 92 -15.43 4.11 4.83
CA GLY A 92 -16.61 3.35 4.42
C GLY A 92 -16.43 2.76 3.02
N ASN A 93 -16.93 1.53 2.81
CA ASN A 93 -17.05 0.97 1.47
C ASN A 93 -18.51 1.09 1.02
N LEU A 94 -18.74 1.75 -0.10
CA LEU A 94 -20.02 1.68 -0.82
C LEU A 94 -19.91 0.59 -1.89
N SER A 95 -20.74 -0.44 -1.80
CA SER A 95 -20.87 -1.44 -2.86
C SER A 95 -22.02 -1.04 -3.77
N VAL A 96 -21.71 -0.76 -5.04
CA VAL A 96 -22.70 -0.38 -6.05
C VAL A 96 -22.65 -1.41 -7.17
N SER A 97 -23.83 -1.94 -7.52
CA SER A 97 -24.00 -2.77 -8.70
C SER A 97 -24.20 -1.85 -9.90
N LEU A 98 -23.36 -2.01 -10.93
CA LEU A 98 -23.42 -1.24 -12.16
C LEU A 98 -23.69 -2.18 -13.32
N ASP A 99 -24.42 -1.70 -14.32
CA ASP A 99 -24.57 -2.40 -15.58
C ASP A 99 -23.22 -2.68 -16.22
N LYS A 100 -23.13 -3.83 -16.90
CA LYS A 100 -21.87 -4.31 -17.48
C LYS A 100 -21.24 -3.29 -18.45
N ALA A 101 -22.07 -2.59 -19.23
CA ALA A 101 -21.62 -1.55 -20.15
C ALA A 101 -20.98 -0.37 -19.41
N VAL A 102 -21.67 0.16 -18.39
CA VAL A 102 -21.19 1.28 -17.55
C VAL A 102 -19.92 0.88 -16.80
N LEU A 103 -19.86 -0.33 -16.24
CA LEU A 103 -18.67 -0.84 -15.58
C LEU A 103 -17.47 -0.93 -16.53
N THR A 104 -17.70 -1.31 -17.79
CA THR A 104 -16.65 -1.42 -18.81
C THR A 104 -16.12 -0.04 -19.21
N GLN A 105 -17.01 0.93 -19.36
CA GLN A 105 -16.64 2.31 -19.60
C GLN A 105 -15.84 2.88 -18.43
N LEU A 106 -16.32 2.69 -17.20
CA LEU A 106 -15.61 3.13 -15.99
C LEU A 106 -14.22 2.49 -15.88
N LYS A 107 -14.09 1.18 -16.15
CA LYS A 107 -12.79 0.50 -16.18
C LYS A 107 -11.83 1.14 -17.19
N THR A 108 -12.33 1.53 -18.36
CA THR A 108 -11.54 2.21 -19.40
C THR A 108 -11.07 3.59 -18.93
N MET A 109 -11.95 4.36 -18.29
CA MET A 109 -11.64 5.67 -17.72
C MET A 109 -10.64 5.58 -16.55
N CYS A 110 -10.62 4.45 -15.85
CA CYS A 110 -9.75 4.21 -14.70
C CYS A 110 -8.40 3.56 -15.05
N LYS A 111 -7.97 3.51 -16.32
CA LYS A 111 -6.69 2.88 -16.70
C LYS A 111 -5.52 3.44 -15.86
N GLY A 112 -5.02 2.63 -14.92
CA GLY A 112 -3.94 2.99 -14.01
C GLY A 112 -4.30 3.93 -12.85
N LYS A 113 -5.59 4.23 -12.62
CA LYS A 113 -6.07 5.11 -11.55
C LYS A 113 -7.10 4.41 -10.67
N LYS A 114 -7.22 4.84 -9.40
CA LYS A 114 -8.23 4.31 -8.48
C LYS A 114 -9.64 4.68 -8.95
N LYS A 115 -10.55 3.70 -9.03
CA LYS A 115 -11.94 3.92 -9.45
C LYS A 115 -12.66 4.99 -8.64
N ALA A 116 -12.50 4.98 -7.31
CA ALA A 116 -13.10 5.96 -6.42
C ALA A 116 -12.71 7.40 -6.81
N LYS A 117 -11.43 7.65 -7.13
CA LYS A 117 -10.96 8.97 -7.56
C LYS A 117 -11.61 9.43 -8.86
N ILE A 118 -11.75 8.53 -9.83
CA ILE A 118 -12.38 8.86 -11.12
C ILE A 118 -13.88 9.13 -10.92
N VAL A 119 -14.56 8.34 -10.09
CA VAL A 119 -15.97 8.57 -9.76
C VAL A 119 -16.16 9.91 -9.06
N SER A 120 -15.31 10.27 -8.09
CA SER A 120 -15.36 11.60 -7.45
C SER A 120 -15.19 12.73 -8.48
N LEU A 121 -14.20 12.62 -9.37
CA LEU A 121 -14.00 13.61 -10.44
C LEU A 121 -15.17 13.71 -11.42
N LEU A 122 -15.91 12.63 -11.63
CA LEU A 122 -17.12 12.65 -12.47
C LEU A 122 -18.30 13.30 -11.75
N ILE A 123 -18.42 13.09 -10.43
CA ILE A 123 -19.47 13.72 -9.61
C ILE A 123 -19.20 15.21 -9.44
N GLU A 124 -17.94 15.60 -9.31
CA GLU A 124 -17.48 16.98 -9.11
C GLU A 124 -17.29 17.75 -10.43
N ASP A 125 -17.68 17.16 -11.58
CA ASP A 125 -17.45 17.68 -12.94
C ASP A 125 -15.97 18.02 -13.29
N GLY A 126 -15.01 17.60 -12.45
CA GLY A 126 -13.58 17.83 -12.63
C GLY A 126 -12.89 16.88 -13.62
N TYR A 127 -13.61 15.89 -14.18
CA TYR A 127 -13.00 14.86 -15.02
C TYR A 127 -12.36 15.41 -16.31
N LYS A 128 -12.95 16.45 -16.91
CA LYS A 128 -12.41 17.06 -18.15
C LYS A 128 -11.06 17.75 -17.89
N ALA A 129 -10.98 18.55 -16.83
CA ALA A 129 -9.73 19.20 -16.41
C ALA A 129 -8.66 18.16 -16.05
N PHE A 130 -9.04 17.05 -15.42
CA PHE A 130 -8.14 15.94 -15.16
C PHE A 130 -7.57 15.32 -16.45
N LEU A 131 -8.38 15.13 -17.49
CA LEU A 131 -7.91 14.60 -18.79
C LEU A 131 -6.93 15.56 -19.48
N GLU A 132 -7.19 16.85 -19.41
CA GLU A 132 -6.29 17.88 -19.96
C GLU A 132 -4.95 17.88 -19.24
N SER A 133 -4.96 17.84 -17.91
CA SER A 133 -3.76 17.74 -17.09
C SER A 133 -2.95 16.45 -17.35
N ASP A 134 -3.61 15.28 -17.42
CA ASP A 134 -2.92 14.01 -17.72
C ASP A 134 -2.29 14.03 -19.13
N ARG A 135 -2.96 14.66 -20.10
CA ARG A 135 -2.42 14.85 -21.46
C ARG A 135 -1.20 15.77 -21.47
N GLU A 136 -1.23 16.88 -20.74
CA GLU A 136 -0.09 17.79 -20.63
C GLU A 136 1.11 17.12 -19.98
N ILE A 137 0.90 16.35 -18.90
CA ILE A 137 1.97 15.61 -18.23
C ILE A 137 2.61 14.61 -19.20
N ARG A 138 1.81 13.84 -19.94
CA ARG A 138 2.33 12.92 -20.96
C ARG A 138 3.11 13.63 -22.05
N LYS A 139 2.60 14.77 -22.54
CA LYS A 139 3.29 15.57 -23.55
C LYS A 139 4.66 16.04 -23.04
N LYS A 140 4.72 16.58 -21.81
CA LYS A 140 5.98 16.99 -21.18
C LYS A 140 6.96 15.83 -21.03
N LEU A 141 6.48 14.65 -20.65
CA LEU A 141 7.31 13.43 -20.56
C LEU A 141 7.86 13.00 -21.92
N ASP A 142 7.04 13.01 -22.97
CA ASP A 142 7.48 12.67 -24.32
C ASP A 142 8.47 13.69 -24.88
N ASP A 143 8.23 14.98 -24.66
CA ASP A 143 9.15 16.06 -25.07
C ASP A 143 10.50 15.93 -24.33
N ASN A 144 10.48 15.70 -23.02
CA ASN A 144 11.70 15.45 -22.24
C ASN A 144 12.46 14.21 -22.73
N ARG A 145 11.75 13.13 -23.09
CA ARG A 145 12.36 11.93 -23.65
C ARG A 145 13.02 12.20 -25.01
N ARG A 146 12.37 13.00 -25.86
CA ARG A 146 12.93 13.42 -27.16
C ARG A 146 14.17 14.29 -26.98
N ILE A 147 14.13 15.25 -26.07
CA ILE A 147 15.27 16.12 -25.76
C ILE A 147 16.45 15.26 -25.28
N LYS A 148 16.24 14.39 -24.29
CA LYS A 148 17.26 13.47 -23.77
C LYS A 148 17.88 12.61 -24.88
N ASN A 149 17.06 12.05 -25.76
CA ASN A 149 17.56 11.26 -26.89
C ASN A 149 18.36 12.11 -27.90
N SER A 150 17.95 13.36 -28.14
CA SER A 150 18.68 14.27 -29.02
C SER A 150 20.04 14.67 -28.45
N GLU A 151 20.12 14.90 -27.14
CA GLU A 151 21.37 15.22 -26.43
C GLU A 151 22.32 14.02 -26.45
N LEU A 152 21.82 12.81 -26.16
CA LEU A 152 22.60 11.57 -26.27
C LEU A 152 23.16 11.35 -27.69
N ASN A 153 22.36 11.61 -28.72
CA ASN A 153 22.82 11.50 -30.11
C ASN A 153 23.86 12.56 -30.46
N LYS A 154 23.73 13.79 -29.95
CA LYS A 154 24.76 14.84 -30.10
C LYS A 154 26.07 14.45 -29.42
N ILE A 155 26.02 13.90 -28.21
CA ILE A 155 27.21 13.42 -27.49
C ILE A 155 27.89 12.30 -28.30
N ARG A 156 27.15 11.29 -28.77
CA ARG A 156 27.69 10.22 -29.63
C ARG A 156 28.33 10.75 -30.91
N LEU A 157 27.74 11.76 -31.55
CA LEU A 157 28.29 12.40 -32.75
C LEU A 157 29.61 13.15 -32.46
N LEU A 158 29.70 13.83 -31.32
CA LEU A 158 30.92 14.50 -30.89
C LEU A 158 32.04 13.51 -30.55
N GLU A 159 31.70 12.38 -29.92
CA GLU A 159 32.64 11.27 -29.65
C GLU A 159 33.19 10.65 -30.95
N LEU A 160 32.34 10.46 -31.96
CA LEU A 160 32.75 9.97 -33.28
C LEU A 160 33.63 10.94 -34.08
N GLN A 161 33.54 12.25 -33.79
CA GLN A 161 34.32 13.28 -34.48
C GLN A 161 35.74 13.49 -33.90
N GLY A 162 36.16 12.71 -32.90
CA GLY A 162 37.54 12.68 -32.41
C GLY A 162 38.05 14.01 -31.83
N LYS A 163 37.17 14.97 -31.54
CA LYS A 163 37.55 16.24 -30.90
C LYS A 163 37.60 16.06 -29.39
N ASN A 164 38.84 15.98 -28.90
CA ASN A 164 39.36 16.27 -27.56
C ASN A 164 38.41 16.13 -26.35
N ASN A 165 38.80 15.23 -25.44
CA ASN A 165 38.41 15.10 -24.04
C ASN A 165 36.97 15.57 -23.69
N PRO A 166 35.98 14.66 -23.62
CA PRO A 166 34.56 14.98 -23.39
C PRO A 166 34.29 15.91 -22.20
N LYS A 167 35.18 15.91 -21.19
CA LYS A 167 35.10 16.68 -19.96
C LYS A 167 35.28 18.20 -20.13
N GLU A 168 35.82 18.68 -21.26
CA GLU A 168 36.09 20.10 -21.48
C GLU A 168 35.03 20.84 -22.30
N SER A 169 34.10 20.10 -22.94
CA SER A 169 33.00 20.67 -23.70
C SER A 169 32.09 21.54 -22.82
N VAL A 170 31.69 22.70 -23.33
CA VAL A 170 30.71 23.61 -22.69
C VAL A 170 29.40 22.86 -22.38
N ALA A 171 28.99 21.93 -23.24
CA ALA A 171 27.82 21.10 -23.01
C ALA A 171 28.01 20.14 -21.83
N TYR A 172 29.20 19.57 -21.66
CA TYR A 172 29.53 18.69 -20.54
C TYR A 172 29.59 19.45 -19.22
N LYS A 173 30.20 20.65 -19.20
CA LYS A 173 30.22 21.52 -18.01
C LYS A 173 28.81 21.96 -17.59
N ASN A 174 27.94 22.29 -18.55
CA ASN A 174 26.54 22.62 -18.28
C ASN A 174 25.75 21.40 -17.76
N LEU A 175 26.01 20.20 -18.28
CA LEU A 175 25.40 18.97 -17.78
C LEU A 175 25.90 18.62 -16.37
N GLN A 176 27.19 18.82 -16.10
CA GLN A 176 27.78 18.61 -14.78
C GLN A 176 27.17 19.57 -13.75
N ALA A 177 27.11 20.87 -14.06
CA ALA A 177 26.49 21.86 -13.18
C ALA A 177 25.01 21.55 -12.88
N LYS A 178 24.23 21.15 -13.89
CA LYS A 178 22.84 20.70 -13.69
C LYS A 178 22.75 19.44 -12.83
N ASN A 179 23.70 18.51 -12.97
CA ASN A 179 23.75 17.30 -12.17
C ASN A 179 24.08 17.63 -10.71
N ASP A 180 25.04 18.52 -10.48
CA ASP A 180 25.43 18.99 -9.15
C ASP A 180 24.26 19.72 -8.46
N ASP A 181 23.54 20.59 -9.18
CA ASP A 181 22.31 21.23 -8.70
C ASP A 181 21.22 20.19 -8.34
N LEU A 182 21.03 19.16 -9.18
CA LEU A 182 20.07 18.09 -8.92
C LEU A 182 20.46 17.28 -7.67
N ARG A 183 21.75 16.94 -7.51
CA ARG A 183 22.26 16.27 -6.32
C ARG A 183 22.02 17.14 -5.09
N HIS A 184 22.30 18.43 -5.17
CA HIS A 184 22.03 19.37 -4.08
C HIS A 184 20.54 19.39 -3.72
N CYS A 185 19.63 19.54 -4.68
CA CYS A 185 18.18 19.52 -4.44
C CYS A 185 17.71 18.20 -3.81
N ILE A 186 18.25 17.05 -4.25
CA ILE A 186 17.91 15.74 -3.70
C ILE A 186 18.38 15.61 -2.25
N ALA A 187 19.59 16.10 -1.92
CA ALA A 187 20.09 16.13 -0.55
C ALA A 187 19.22 17.03 0.34
N THR A 188 18.90 18.25 -0.10
CA THR A 188 18.04 19.18 0.66
C THR A 188 16.64 18.61 0.90
N LEU A 189 16.04 17.96 -0.11
CA LEU A 189 14.74 17.31 0.03
C LEU A 189 14.79 16.14 1.03
N TYR A 190 15.85 15.34 0.99
CA TYR A 190 16.04 14.26 1.94
C TYR A 190 16.18 14.78 3.38
N ASP A 191 17.00 15.80 3.60
CA ASP A 191 17.19 16.42 4.91
C ASP A 191 15.90 17.02 5.47
N LEU A 192 15.09 17.65 4.62
CA LEU A 192 13.77 18.18 5.00
C LEU A 192 12.81 17.07 5.43
N ILE A 193 12.73 15.98 4.66
CA ILE A 193 11.87 14.83 4.96
C ILE A 193 12.33 14.16 6.26
N TYR A 194 13.64 13.92 6.41
CA TYR A 194 14.21 13.29 7.59
C TYR A 194 14.00 14.15 8.85
N SER A 195 14.31 15.45 8.77
CA SER A 195 14.10 16.39 9.88
C SER A 195 12.64 16.53 10.27
N ALA A 196 11.72 16.52 9.30
CA ALA A 196 10.30 16.58 9.58
C ALA A 196 9.80 15.29 10.27
N ASN A 197 10.35 14.13 9.92
CA ASN A 197 10.06 12.85 10.59
C ASN A 197 10.57 12.84 12.04
N GLU A 198 11.82 13.28 12.28
CA GLU A 198 12.37 13.36 13.64
C GLU A 198 11.60 14.32 14.56
N ARG A 199 11.01 15.38 13.99
CA ARG A 199 10.16 16.32 14.72
C ARG A 199 8.74 15.80 14.96
N GLY A 200 8.44 14.56 14.60
CA GLY A 200 7.14 13.92 14.82
C GLY A 200 6.04 14.38 13.86
N ASN A 201 6.38 15.02 12.73
CA ASN A 201 5.40 15.31 11.71
C ASN A 201 4.97 14.02 11.02
N SER A 202 3.68 13.92 10.66
CA SER A 202 3.11 12.79 9.94
C SER A 202 3.72 12.63 8.55
N ILE A 203 4.83 11.89 8.47
CA ILE A 203 5.42 11.41 7.22
C ILE A 203 5.11 9.93 7.12
N ASP A 204 4.57 9.52 5.98
CA ASP A 204 4.33 8.11 5.68
C ASP A 204 5.68 7.37 5.63
N ASP A 205 5.84 6.31 6.42
CA ASP A 205 7.05 5.47 6.45
C ASP A 205 7.42 4.97 5.04
N ALA A 206 6.42 4.73 4.18
CA ALA A 206 6.67 4.33 2.79
C ALA A 206 7.35 5.45 1.99
N LEU A 207 6.96 6.71 2.24
CA LEU A 207 7.55 7.89 1.58
C LEU A 207 8.97 8.13 2.06
N LEU A 208 9.23 7.95 3.36
CA LEU A 208 10.58 8.04 3.93
C LEU A 208 11.51 6.98 3.33
N ILE A 209 11.05 5.72 3.24
CA ILE A 209 11.84 4.63 2.64
C ILE A 209 12.14 4.90 1.17
N GLU A 210 11.18 5.41 0.39
CA GLU A 210 11.44 5.78 -1.01
C GLU A 210 12.42 6.94 -1.13
N ALA A 211 12.28 7.98 -0.31
CA ALA A 211 13.21 9.10 -0.28
C ALA A 211 14.64 8.64 0.05
N THR A 212 14.80 7.75 1.04
CA THR A 212 16.09 7.16 1.41
C THR A 212 16.69 6.35 0.26
N LYS A 213 15.89 5.55 -0.46
CA LYS A 213 16.37 4.80 -1.64
C LYS A 213 16.87 5.71 -2.75
N VAL A 214 16.12 6.77 -3.06
CA VAL A 214 16.52 7.76 -4.08
C VAL A 214 17.83 8.43 -3.67
N TYR A 215 17.93 8.89 -2.41
CA TYR A 215 19.16 9.48 -1.88
C TYR A 215 20.35 8.53 -2.04
N TYR A 216 20.27 7.31 -1.53
CA TYR A 216 21.39 6.37 -1.67
C TYR A 216 21.69 6.02 -3.13
N SER A 217 20.69 5.87 -4.01
CA SER A 217 20.98 5.61 -5.43
C SER A 217 21.80 6.72 -6.10
N VAL A 218 21.64 7.97 -5.66
CA VAL A 218 22.34 9.14 -6.22
C VAL A 218 23.73 9.34 -5.60
N PHE A 219 23.95 8.90 -4.36
CA PHE A 219 25.18 9.16 -3.59
C PHE A 219 26.02 7.91 -3.29
N SER A 220 25.55 6.69 -3.57
CA SER A 220 26.31 5.44 -3.34
C SER A 220 27.09 4.92 -4.56
N GLU A 221 26.80 5.40 -5.77
CA GLU A 221 27.53 5.02 -6.99
C GLU A 221 28.94 5.65 -7.10
N THR A 222 29.36 6.46 -6.12
CA THR A 222 30.69 7.13 -6.12
C THR A 222 31.82 6.34 -5.46
N ASN A 223 31.61 5.11 -4.98
CA ASN A 223 32.63 4.32 -4.27
C ASN A 223 33.31 3.20 -5.08
N ASN A 224 33.11 3.13 -6.41
CA ASN A 224 33.87 2.23 -7.27
C ASN A 224 34.66 3.02 -8.32
N GLN A 225 35.70 3.72 -7.86
CA GLN A 225 36.85 4.13 -8.68
C GLN A 225 38.13 3.86 -7.90
#